data_AF-A0A1J3DNK8-F1
#
_entry.id   AF-A0A1J3DNK8-F1
#
_cell.length_a   1.000
_cell.length_b   1.000
_cell.length_c   1.000
_cell.angle_alpha   90.00
_cell.angle_beta   90.00
_cell.angle_gamma   90.00
#
_symmetry.space_group_name_H-M   'P 1'
#
loop_
_entity.id
_entity.type
_entity.pdbx_description
1 polymer ?
#
loop_
_entity_poly.entity_id
_entity_poly.type
_entity_poly.pdbx_seq_one_letter_code
_entity_poly.pdbx_strand_id
1 'polypeptide(L)'
;LVSFINKSKVGVGFTRSIFSLSFSLLYPSEIVFDLMDRILLFMIFGVFLSLSEVEPISFKITNRCRNPIWPGLLSGANSAPLPTTGFRLARGKSKSVTIPPSWSGRLWARTLCSQDPSSASFVCLTGDCGSGKVECSGSGAKPPATLAEFTLNGTGGLDFYDVSLVDGYNLPMLILPKKIVVGGCGATGCLVDLNGACPRDLKLVARGRRKGVACRSACEAFGDPRYCCSDAYATPDTCGPSVYSLFFKHACPRAYSYAYDDKTSTYTCATGADYVIIFCPPPYTSEKLLGSRKDGATLPLVNKSMIHLPHPRTT
;
A
#
# COMPACT_ATOMS: atom_id res chain seq x y z
N LEU A 1 -50.30 38.47 30.27
CA LEU A 1 -51.64 37.84 30.17
C LEU A 1 -51.40 36.34 30.03
N VAL A 2 -51.36 35.55 31.11
CA VAL A 2 -52.54 34.97 31.83
C VAL A 2 -53.32 34.08 30.83
N SER A 3 -53.58 32.79 31.00
CA SER A 3 -53.63 31.84 32.12
C SER A 3 -53.85 30.45 31.47
N PHE A 4 -53.18 29.38 31.89
CA PHE A 4 -53.70 28.33 32.80
C PHE A 4 -54.72 27.31 32.23
N ILE A 5 -54.43 26.04 32.58
CA ILE A 5 -55.34 24.96 33.02
C ILE A 5 -55.64 23.80 32.06
N ASN A 6 -54.96 22.73 32.45
CA ASN A 6 -55.17 21.29 32.31
C ASN A 6 -56.50 20.80 32.96
N LYS A 7 -57.14 19.77 32.37
CA LYS A 7 -57.97 18.67 32.95
C LYS A 7 -59.17 18.37 32.03
N SER A 8 -59.21 17.24 31.34
CA SER A 8 -59.46 15.87 31.80
C SER A 8 -60.90 15.56 32.27
N LYS A 9 -61.45 14.54 31.59
CA LYS A 9 -62.38 13.48 32.04
C LYS A 9 -63.90 13.58 31.73
N VAL A 10 -64.30 12.66 30.86
CA VAL A 10 -65.26 11.54 31.06
C VAL A 10 -66.71 11.88 31.39
N GLY A 11 -67.64 11.36 30.58
CA GLY A 11 -69.01 11.06 31.00
C GLY A 11 -69.96 10.64 29.87
N VAL A 12 -70.26 9.33 29.80
CA VAL A 12 -71.59 8.67 29.62
C VAL A 12 -72.62 9.40 28.73
N GLY A 13 -73.24 8.87 27.66
CA GLY A 13 -73.73 7.53 27.33
C GLY A 13 -75.17 7.68 26.77
N PHE A 14 -75.61 6.71 25.94
CA PHE A 14 -76.90 6.58 25.21
C PHE A 14 -77.07 7.48 23.96
N THR A 15 -77.34 6.93 22.77
CA THR A 15 -78.52 6.12 22.44
C THR A 15 -78.27 5.02 21.39
N ARG A 16 -79.06 3.95 21.48
CA ARG A 16 -79.15 2.82 20.55
C ARG A 16 -79.62 3.25 19.16
N SER A 17 -79.03 2.67 18.12
CA SER A 17 -79.76 2.29 16.92
C SER A 17 -79.20 1.00 16.30
N ILE A 18 -80.13 0.30 15.69
CA ILE A 18 -80.19 -1.12 15.34
C ILE A 18 -79.83 -1.27 13.85
N PHE A 19 -79.06 -2.32 13.54
CA PHE A 19 -78.87 -3.01 12.25
C PHE A 19 -78.18 -2.28 11.08
N SER A 20 -77.04 -2.84 10.65
CA SER A 20 -76.96 -3.56 9.37
C SER A 20 -75.65 -4.34 9.29
N LEU A 21 -75.74 -5.68 9.30
CA LEU A 21 -74.65 -6.56 8.89
C LEU A 21 -74.46 -6.37 7.37
N SER A 22 -73.52 -5.52 7.00
CA SER A 22 -73.10 -5.34 5.62
C SER A 22 -71.88 -6.22 5.40
N PHE A 23 -72.05 -7.32 4.66
CA PHE A 23 -70.96 -8.08 4.08
C PHE A 23 -70.24 -7.15 3.08
N SER A 24 -69.22 -6.43 3.55
CA SER A 24 -68.33 -5.68 2.66
C SER A 24 -67.38 -6.68 2.01
N LEU A 25 -67.72 -7.05 0.78
CA LEU A 25 -66.79 -7.67 -0.16
C LEU A 25 -65.52 -6.81 -0.20
N LEU A 26 -64.40 -7.38 0.22
CA LEU A 26 -63.08 -6.76 0.05
C LEU A 26 -62.90 -6.47 -1.44
N TYR A 27 -62.82 -5.19 -1.79
CA TYR A 27 -62.59 -4.76 -3.16
C TYR A 27 -61.24 -5.30 -3.65
N PRO A 28 -61.15 -5.80 -4.90
CA PRO A 28 -59.91 -6.35 -5.45
C PRO A 28 -58.74 -5.35 -5.46
N SER A 29 -59.00 -4.04 -5.33
CA SER A 29 -57.98 -3.02 -5.23
C SER A 29 -57.15 -3.09 -3.94
N GLU A 30 -57.71 -3.42 -2.78
CA GLU A 30 -56.95 -3.41 -1.52
C GLU A 30 -55.99 -4.60 -1.37
N ILE A 31 -56.34 -5.76 -1.94
CA ILE A 31 -55.45 -6.93 -2.01
C ILE A 31 -54.26 -6.67 -2.95
N VAL A 32 -54.49 -5.91 -4.02
CA VAL A 32 -53.44 -5.54 -4.99
C VAL A 32 -52.43 -4.59 -4.36
N PHE A 33 -52.85 -3.65 -3.51
CA PHE A 33 -51.93 -2.74 -2.81
C PHE A 33 -50.99 -3.48 -1.83
N ASP A 34 -51.50 -4.42 -1.00
CA ASP A 34 -50.67 -5.20 -0.05
C ASP A 34 -49.70 -6.17 -0.78
N LEU A 35 -50.13 -6.74 -1.92
CA LEU A 35 -49.26 -7.57 -2.76
C LEU A 35 -48.13 -6.75 -3.40
N MET A 36 -48.42 -5.54 -3.85
CA MET A 36 -47.46 -4.66 -4.51
C MET A 36 -46.41 -4.12 -3.53
N ASP A 37 -46.80 -3.78 -2.29
CA ASP A 37 -45.87 -3.38 -1.23
C ASP A 37 -44.96 -4.54 -0.79
N ARG A 38 -45.49 -5.78 -0.71
CA ARG A 38 -44.67 -6.96 -0.40
C ARG A 38 -43.69 -7.30 -1.51
N ILE A 39 -44.08 -7.14 -2.78
CA ILE A 39 -43.18 -7.29 -3.93
C ILE A 39 -42.11 -6.20 -3.91
N LEU A 40 -42.48 -4.96 -3.62
CA LEU A 40 -41.52 -3.84 -3.53
C LEU A 40 -40.52 -4.06 -2.38
N LEU A 41 -40.98 -4.52 -1.21
CA LEU A 41 -40.11 -4.88 -0.09
C LEU A 41 -39.20 -6.07 -0.43
N PHE A 42 -39.69 -7.10 -1.13
CA PHE A 42 -38.86 -8.21 -1.61
C PHE A 42 -37.83 -7.77 -2.65
N MET A 43 -38.18 -6.84 -3.54
CA MET A 43 -37.27 -6.27 -4.52
C MET A 43 -36.21 -5.39 -3.86
N ILE A 44 -36.58 -4.56 -2.87
CA ILE A 44 -35.63 -3.78 -2.06
C ILE A 44 -34.72 -4.72 -1.28
N PHE A 45 -35.25 -5.76 -0.64
CA PHE A 45 -34.46 -6.76 0.09
C PHE A 45 -33.53 -7.56 -0.84
N GLY A 46 -33.98 -7.92 -2.04
CA GLY A 46 -33.16 -8.55 -3.08
C GLY A 46 -32.05 -7.65 -3.62
N VAL A 47 -32.31 -6.35 -3.75
CA VAL A 47 -31.29 -5.33 -4.12
C VAL A 47 -30.27 -5.16 -3.00
N PHE A 48 -30.68 -5.16 -1.73
CA PHE A 48 -29.77 -5.12 -0.58
C PHE A 48 -28.90 -6.40 -0.47
N LEU A 49 -29.43 -7.57 -0.82
CA LEU A 49 -28.69 -8.83 -0.88
C LEU A 49 -27.72 -8.93 -2.07
N SER A 50 -27.81 -8.03 -3.04
CA SER A 50 -26.98 -8.03 -4.26
C SER A 50 -25.78 -7.08 -4.18
N LEU A 51 -25.64 -6.31 -3.09
CA LEU A 51 -24.42 -5.54 -2.84
C LEU A 51 -23.32 -6.53 -2.48
N SER A 52 -22.47 -6.85 -3.46
CA SER A 52 -21.23 -7.57 -3.21
C SER A 52 -20.40 -6.71 -2.25
N GLU A 53 -20.28 -7.14 -1.00
CA GLU A 53 -19.38 -6.51 -0.05
C GLU A 53 -17.96 -6.70 -0.61
N VAL A 54 -17.40 -5.63 -1.19
CA VAL A 54 -16.02 -5.66 -1.69
C VAL A 54 -15.14 -5.76 -0.45
N GLU A 55 -14.59 -6.96 -0.20
CA GLU A 55 -13.63 -7.12 0.89
C GLU A 55 -12.49 -6.11 0.69
N PRO A 56 -12.19 -5.28 1.70
CA PRO A 56 -11.19 -4.23 1.54
C PRO A 56 -9.80 -4.86 1.44
N ILE A 57 -9.02 -4.41 0.44
CA ILE A 57 -7.65 -4.88 0.22
C ILE A 57 -6.80 -4.57 1.45
N SER A 58 -5.99 -5.52 1.91
CA SER A 58 -5.09 -5.34 3.05
C SER A 58 -3.62 -5.46 2.67
N PHE A 59 -2.82 -4.53 3.18
CA PHE A 59 -1.36 -4.59 3.13
C PHE A 59 -0.82 -5.08 4.47
N LYS A 60 -0.26 -6.28 4.49
CA LYS A 60 0.46 -6.82 5.66
C LYS A 60 1.94 -6.43 5.58
N ILE A 61 2.30 -5.40 6.34
CA ILE A 61 3.67 -4.88 6.41
C ILE A 61 4.44 -5.63 7.49
N THR A 62 5.59 -6.22 7.15
CA THR A 62 6.37 -7.10 8.03
C THR A 62 7.81 -6.65 8.14
N ASN A 63 8.32 -6.52 9.37
CA ASN A 63 9.73 -6.23 9.63
C ASN A 63 10.49 -7.53 9.94
N ARG A 64 11.35 -7.98 9.02
CA ARG A 64 12.33 -9.05 9.27
C ARG A 64 13.76 -8.53 9.49
N CYS A 65 13.95 -7.22 9.52
CA CYS A 65 15.24 -6.60 9.80
C CYS A 65 15.66 -6.84 11.26
N ARG A 66 16.96 -6.69 11.52
CA ARG A 66 17.54 -6.84 12.86
C ARG A 66 17.10 -5.73 13.83
N ASN A 67 16.80 -4.55 13.30
CA ASN A 67 16.45 -3.35 14.06
C ASN A 67 14.97 -2.99 13.85
N PRO A 68 14.36 -2.20 14.76
CA PRO A 68 13.07 -1.58 14.46
C PRO A 68 13.18 -0.69 13.22
N ILE A 69 12.09 -0.62 12.48
CA ILE A 69 11.89 0.27 11.34
C ILE A 69 10.66 1.12 11.59
N TRP A 70 10.53 2.22 10.85
CA TRP A 70 9.36 3.07 10.91
C TRP A 70 8.75 3.22 9.52
N PRO A 71 7.81 2.34 9.12
CA PRO A 71 7.15 2.47 7.83
C PRO A 71 6.52 3.85 7.68
N GLY A 72 6.59 4.38 6.46
CA GLY A 72 5.87 5.57 6.00
C GLY A 72 4.95 5.17 4.85
N LEU A 73 3.78 5.79 4.78
CA LEU A 73 2.79 5.55 3.74
C LEU A 73 2.29 6.90 3.22
N LEU A 74 2.19 7.00 1.90
CA LEU A 74 1.74 8.20 1.22
C LEU A 74 0.68 7.83 0.18
N SER A 75 -0.53 8.35 0.36
CA SER A 75 -1.55 8.36 -0.71
C SER A 75 -1.16 9.36 -1.79
N GLY A 76 -1.36 9.01 -3.06
CA GLY A 76 -1.28 9.95 -4.18
C GLY A 76 -2.37 11.01 -4.11
N ALA A 77 -2.24 12.09 -4.90
CA ALA A 77 -3.11 13.27 -4.83
C ALA A 77 -4.62 12.96 -4.96
N ASN A 78 -4.97 11.94 -5.75
CA ASN A 78 -6.36 11.55 -6.02
C ASN A 78 -6.79 10.29 -5.26
N SER A 79 -6.05 9.88 -4.24
CA SER A 79 -6.33 8.66 -3.48
C SER A 79 -6.80 8.99 -2.08
N ALA A 80 -7.76 8.20 -1.59
CA ALA A 80 -8.28 8.37 -0.24
C ALA A 80 -7.15 8.26 0.81
N PRO A 81 -7.23 9.01 1.91
CA PRO A 81 -6.24 8.95 2.98
C PRO A 81 -6.28 7.57 3.65
N LEU A 82 -5.10 7.13 4.09
CA LEU A 82 -4.94 5.89 4.86
C LEU A 82 -5.19 6.14 6.35
N PRO A 83 -5.55 5.10 7.13
CA PRO A 83 -5.75 5.24 8.58
C PRO A 83 -4.46 5.55 9.35
N THR A 84 -3.29 5.44 8.71
CA THR A 84 -1.98 5.84 9.24
C THR A 84 -1.05 6.15 8.06
N THR A 85 -0.19 7.15 8.24
CA THR A 85 0.88 7.56 7.33
C THR A 85 2.26 7.20 7.87
N GLY A 86 2.37 6.72 9.11
CA GLY A 86 3.61 6.19 9.65
C GLY A 86 3.49 5.62 11.05
N PHE A 87 4.25 4.56 11.34
CA PHE A 87 4.23 3.89 12.63
C PHE A 87 5.58 3.22 12.94
N ARG A 88 5.82 2.84 14.19
CA ARG A 88 6.99 2.02 14.57
C ARG A 88 6.67 0.53 14.39
N LEU A 89 7.59 -0.23 13.78
CA LEU A 89 7.46 -1.67 13.61
C LEU A 89 8.71 -2.39 14.15
N ALA A 90 8.55 -3.10 15.27
CA ALA A 90 9.64 -3.86 15.91
C ALA A 90 10.06 -5.09 15.08
N ARG A 91 11.26 -5.61 15.34
CA ARG A 91 11.79 -6.82 14.70
C ARG A 91 10.80 -7.98 14.85
N GLY A 92 10.56 -8.69 13.74
CA GLY A 92 9.70 -9.87 13.69
C GLY A 92 8.20 -9.57 13.77
N LYS A 93 7.79 -8.30 13.88
CA LYS A 93 6.39 -7.91 13.95
C LYS A 93 5.84 -7.56 12.57
N SER A 94 4.52 -7.67 12.46
CA SER A 94 3.75 -7.25 11.30
C SER A 94 2.60 -6.34 11.73
N LYS A 95 2.18 -5.44 10.84
CA LYS A 95 0.95 -4.65 10.97
C LYS A 95 0.19 -4.72 9.65
N SER A 96 -1.10 -5.00 9.71
CA SER A 96 -1.99 -4.90 8.56
C SER A 96 -2.57 -3.49 8.49
N VAL A 97 -2.62 -2.94 7.28
CA VAL A 97 -3.26 -1.65 6.98
C VAL A 97 -4.32 -1.93 5.92
N THR A 98 -5.55 -1.50 6.19
CA THR A 98 -6.64 -1.54 5.21
C THR A 98 -6.42 -0.45 4.17
N ILE A 99 -6.50 -0.83 2.90
CA ILE A 99 -6.25 0.03 1.75
C ILE A 99 -7.59 0.29 1.03
N PRO A 100 -7.95 1.55 0.76
CA PRO A 100 -9.13 1.87 -0.02
C PRO A 100 -9.12 1.23 -1.42
N PRO A 101 -10.29 0.93 -2.00
CA PRO A 101 -10.36 0.53 -3.39
C PRO A 101 -9.80 1.64 -4.29
N SER A 102 -9.20 1.25 -5.41
CA SER A 102 -8.58 2.18 -6.37
C SER A 102 -7.50 3.10 -5.78
N TRP A 103 -6.89 2.72 -4.67
CA TRP A 103 -5.82 3.50 -4.05
C TRP A 103 -4.53 3.44 -4.89
N SER A 104 -3.90 4.59 -5.07
CA SER A 104 -2.55 4.70 -5.59
C SER A 104 -1.67 5.46 -4.61
N GLY A 105 -0.44 5.00 -4.47
CA GLY A 105 0.51 5.62 -3.56
C GLY A 105 1.72 4.73 -3.34
N ARG A 106 2.48 5.08 -2.32
CA ARG A 106 3.76 4.44 -2.02
C ARG A 106 3.98 4.24 -0.54
N LEU A 107 4.81 3.25 -0.23
CA LEU A 107 5.25 2.94 1.12
C LEU A 107 6.74 2.65 1.14
N TRP A 108 7.37 3.00 2.26
CA TRP A 108 8.81 2.80 2.49
C TRP A 108 9.06 2.53 3.97
N ALA A 109 10.32 2.30 4.35
CA ALA A 109 10.69 2.21 5.75
C ALA A 109 11.82 3.17 6.09
N ARG A 110 11.62 3.92 7.18
CA ARG A 110 12.65 4.74 7.81
C ARG A 110 13.52 3.90 8.74
N THR A 111 14.80 4.28 8.83
CA THR A 111 15.76 3.63 9.73
C THR A 111 16.59 4.64 10.50
N LEU A 112 17.21 4.17 11.59
CA LEU A 112 18.07 4.98 12.45
C LEU A 112 17.34 6.23 12.94
N CYS A 113 16.10 6.04 13.39
CA CYS A 113 15.26 7.11 13.88
C CYS A 113 15.44 7.34 15.37
N SER A 114 15.39 8.60 15.76
CA SER A 114 15.42 9.05 17.16
C SER A 114 14.62 10.32 17.30
N GLN A 115 14.19 10.60 18.52
CA GLN A 115 13.73 11.94 18.87
C GLN A 115 14.96 12.82 19.07
N ASP A 116 15.05 13.92 18.32
CA ASP A 116 16.07 14.93 18.50
C ASP A 116 15.90 15.57 19.88
N PRO A 117 16.92 15.49 20.76
CA PRO A 117 16.84 16.04 22.11
C PRO A 117 16.63 17.56 22.14
N SER A 118 17.03 18.28 21.10
CA SER A 118 16.99 19.74 21.06
C SER A 118 15.65 20.30 20.59
N SER A 119 15.04 19.70 19.57
CA SER A 119 13.79 20.16 18.97
C SER A 119 12.57 19.31 19.36
N ALA A 120 12.79 18.20 20.08
CA ALA A 120 11.81 17.13 20.31
C ALA A 120 11.23 16.50 19.03
N SER A 121 11.80 16.82 17.87
CA SER A 121 11.38 16.34 16.55
C SER A 121 11.77 14.87 16.36
N PHE A 122 10.89 14.06 15.79
CA PHE A 122 11.22 12.70 15.38
C PHE A 122 11.90 12.73 14.01
N VAL A 123 13.18 12.33 13.97
CA VAL A 123 14.02 12.39 12.76
C VAL A 123 14.65 11.03 12.49
N CYS A 124 14.74 10.68 11.21
CA CYS A 124 15.40 9.46 10.74
C CYS A 124 16.59 9.78 9.84
N LEU A 125 17.61 8.92 9.82
CA LEU A 125 18.75 9.13 8.92
C LEU A 125 18.43 8.76 7.47
N THR A 126 17.57 7.76 7.25
CA THR A 126 17.21 7.29 5.90
C THR A 126 15.70 7.29 5.73
N GLY A 127 15.21 7.75 4.58
CA GLY A 127 13.78 7.76 4.25
C GLY A 127 12.93 8.69 5.11
N ASP A 128 13.55 9.62 5.84
CA ASP A 128 12.84 10.57 6.70
C ASP A 128 11.79 11.34 5.91
N CYS A 129 10.62 11.58 6.51
CA CYS A 129 9.54 12.29 5.81
C CYS A 129 9.41 13.76 6.22
N GLY A 130 10.32 14.28 7.05
CA GLY A 130 10.38 15.70 7.38
C GLY A 130 9.22 16.25 8.22
N SER A 131 8.25 15.41 8.63
CA SER A 131 7.11 15.84 9.45
C SER A 131 7.47 16.15 10.90
N GLY A 132 8.67 15.75 11.34
CA GLY A 132 9.09 15.79 12.73
C GLY A 132 8.30 14.86 13.66
N LYS A 133 7.52 13.93 13.10
CA LYS A 133 6.66 12.99 13.83
C LYS A 133 6.81 11.58 13.27
N VAL A 134 6.31 10.60 14.02
CA VAL A 134 6.21 9.22 13.52
C VAL A 134 5.25 9.15 12.33
N GLU A 135 4.12 9.85 12.38
CA GLU A 135 3.23 10.02 11.23
C GLU A 135 3.87 10.94 10.18
N CYS A 136 3.76 10.60 8.89
CA CYS A 136 4.34 11.39 7.80
C CYS A 136 3.42 12.48 7.27
N SER A 137 2.13 12.45 7.60
CA SER A 137 1.18 13.55 7.38
C SER A 137 1.16 14.06 5.93
N GLY A 138 1.17 13.13 4.95
CA GLY A 138 1.17 13.47 3.53
C GLY A 138 2.53 13.84 2.93
N SER A 139 3.61 13.79 3.73
CA SER A 139 4.97 13.99 3.23
C SER A 139 5.60 12.67 2.75
N GLY A 140 6.30 12.72 1.62
CA GLY A 140 7.05 11.58 1.07
C GLY A 140 8.39 11.34 1.76
N ALA A 141 9.01 10.22 1.45
CA ALA A 141 10.39 9.93 1.87
C ALA A 141 11.36 10.94 1.26
N LYS A 142 12.33 11.41 2.06
CA LYS A 142 13.56 12.00 1.55
C LYS A 142 14.49 10.87 1.09
N PRO A 143 14.90 10.85 -0.19
CA PRO A 143 15.88 9.88 -0.68
C PRO A 143 17.19 9.90 0.12
N PRO A 144 17.94 8.77 0.18
CA PRO A 144 17.64 7.49 -0.43
C PRO A 144 16.59 6.65 0.32
N ALA A 145 15.64 6.07 -0.40
CA ALA A 145 14.64 5.16 0.16
C ALA A 145 14.18 4.12 -0.88
N THR A 146 14.19 2.84 -0.49
CA THR A 146 13.55 1.78 -1.27
C THR A 146 12.04 1.97 -1.16
N LEU A 147 11.34 2.03 -2.30
CA LEU A 147 9.90 2.24 -2.36
C LEU A 147 9.18 0.96 -2.77
N ALA A 148 7.97 0.78 -2.24
CA ALA A 148 6.95 -0.09 -2.79
C ALA A 148 5.82 0.80 -3.29
N GLU A 149 5.50 0.67 -4.57
CA GLU A 149 4.54 1.54 -5.27
C GLU A 149 3.35 0.70 -5.74
N PHE A 150 2.17 1.29 -5.68
CA PHE A 150 0.93 0.62 -6.06
C PHE A 150 -0.01 1.58 -6.78
N THR A 151 -0.75 1.03 -7.74
CA THR A 151 -1.97 1.57 -8.31
C THR A 151 -2.99 0.43 -8.36
N LEU A 152 -3.90 0.40 -7.39
CA LEU A 152 -4.94 -0.63 -7.31
C LEU A 152 -6.08 -0.29 -8.26
N ASN A 153 -6.73 -1.32 -8.82
CA ASN A 153 -7.86 -1.19 -9.73
C ASN A 153 -7.64 -0.14 -10.83
N GLY A 154 -6.45 -0.17 -11.44
CA GLY A 154 -6.07 0.67 -12.57
C GLY A 154 -6.66 0.15 -13.89
N THR A 155 -5.96 0.44 -14.98
CA THR A 155 -6.39 0.05 -16.33
C THR A 155 -6.70 -1.45 -16.42
N GLY A 156 -7.90 -1.77 -16.92
CA GLY A 156 -8.33 -3.16 -17.11
C GLY A 156 -8.72 -3.91 -15.83
N GLY A 157 -8.97 -3.21 -14.71
CA GLY A 157 -9.27 -3.86 -13.43
C GLY A 157 -8.08 -4.57 -12.81
N LEU A 158 -6.87 -4.12 -13.16
CA LEU A 158 -5.61 -4.66 -12.67
C LEU A 158 -5.02 -3.77 -11.60
N ASP A 159 -4.42 -4.39 -10.61
CA ASP A 159 -3.48 -3.74 -9.72
C ASP A 159 -2.10 -3.72 -10.40
N PHE A 160 -1.44 -2.57 -10.35
CA PHE A 160 -0.05 -2.38 -10.75
C PHE A 160 0.79 -2.16 -9.50
N TYR A 161 1.93 -2.84 -9.40
CA TYR A 161 2.81 -2.72 -8.25
C TYR A 161 4.25 -3.05 -8.60
N ASP A 162 5.16 -2.45 -7.84
CA ASP A 162 6.59 -2.60 -8.03
C ASP A 162 7.38 -2.27 -6.76
N VAL A 163 8.62 -2.74 -6.71
CA VAL A 163 9.63 -2.16 -5.84
C VAL A 163 10.52 -1.27 -6.68
N SER A 164 10.77 -0.05 -6.19
CA SER A 164 11.48 0.98 -6.93
C SER A 164 12.71 1.48 -6.17
N LEU A 165 13.82 1.57 -6.92
CA LEU A 165 15.11 2.09 -6.49
C LEU A 165 15.46 3.41 -7.21
N VAL A 166 14.48 4.03 -7.87
CA VAL A 166 14.61 5.33 -8.54
C VAL A 166 15.00 6.41 -7.54
N ASP A 167 14.39 6.36 -6.35
CA ASP A 167 14.72 7.21 -5.18
C ASP A 167 15.87 6.61 -4.34
N GLY A 168 16.65 5.68 -4.90
CA GLY A 168 17.74 4.99 -4.22
C GLY A 168 17.29 3.82 -3.36
N TYR A 169 18.18 3.38 -2.46
CA TYR A 169 18.04 2.18 -1.66
C TYR A 169 18.43 2.44 -0.21
N ASN A 170 17.68 1.91 0.74
CA ASN A 170 18.10 1.88 2.15
C ASN A 170 17.91 0.52 2.82
N LEU A 171 16.83 -0.20 2.48
CA LEU A 171 16.53 -1.53 3.00
C LEU A 171 16.11 -2.50 1.89
N PRO A 172 16.39 -3.81 2.04
CA PRO A 172 15.84 -4.80 1.14
C PRO A 172 14.33 -4.91 1.36
N MET A 173 13.58 -5.12 0.29
CA MET A 173 12.13 -5.14 0.27
C MET A 173 11.61 -6.20 -0.70
N LEU A 174 10.47 -6.81 -0.35
CA LEU A 174 9.76 -7.76 -1.19
C LEU A 174 8.24 -7.51 -1.07
N ILE A 175 7.57 -7.44 -2.20
CA ILE A 175 6.11 -7.43 -2.34
C ILE A 175 5.66 -8.81 -2.79
N LEU A 176 4.70 -9.39 -2.07
CA LEU A 176 4.07 -10.66 -2.38
C LEU A 176 2.55 -10.47 -2.45
N PRO A 177 1.93 -10.55 -3.64
CA PRO A 177 0.47 -10.65 -3.74
C PRO A 177 0.02 -11.96 -3.08
N LYS A 178 -0.92 -11.97 -2.15
CA LYS A 178 -1.36 -13.21 -1.46
C LYS A 178 -2.11 -14.16 -2.38
N LYS A 179 -2.88 -13.63 -3.33
CA LYS A 179 -3.58 -14.42 -4.35
C LYS A 179 -2.54 -15.16 -5.19
N ILE A 180 -2.57 -16.49 -5.16
CA ILE A 180 -1.69 -17.33 -5.96
C ILE A 180 -2.42 -17.60 -7.28
N VAL A 181 -1.94 -16.98 -8.36
CA VAL A 181 -2.40 -17.26 -9.71
C VAL A 181 -1.23 -17.88 -10.46
N VAL A 182 -1.37 -19.13 -10.90
CA VAL A 182 -0.33 -19.79 -11.70
C VAL A 182 -0.07 -18.96 -12.95
N GLY A 183 1.17 -18.52 -13.16
CA GLY A 183 1.51 -17.67 -14.30
C GLY A 183 1.10 -16.20 -14.18
N GLY A 184 0.61 -15.73 -13.02
CA GLY A 184 0.26 -14.32 -12.77
C GLY A 184 0.71 -13.81 -11.39
N CYS A 185 0.47 -12.53 -11.09
CA CYS A 185 0.69 -11.92 -9.77
C CYS A 185 2.11 -12.17 -9.21
N GLY A 186 3.13 -11.80 -10.01
CA GLY A 186 4.53 -12.02 -9.69
C GLY A 186 5.03 -11.25 -8.46
N ALA A 187 5.91 -11.87 -7.67
CA ALA A 187 6.57 -11.22 -6.53
C ALA A 187 7.68 -10.23 -6.94
N THR A 188 7.62 -8.95 -6.58
CA THR A 188 8.67 -7.97 -6.94
C THR A 188 9.50 -7.54 -5.73
N GLY A 189 10.78 -7.20 -5.93
CA GLY A 189 11.64 -6.84 -4.81
C GLY A 189 13.11 -6.65 -5.12
N CYS A 190 13.81 -6.17 -4.09
CA CYS A 190 15.25 -6.09 -3.99
C CYS A 190 15.69 -6.75 -2.69
N LEU A 191 16.22 -7.97 -2.77
CA LEU A 191 16.45 -8.84 -1.60
C LEU A 191 17.91 -8.81 -1.10
N VAL A 192 18.80 -8.19 -1.87
CA VAL A 192 20.23 -8.09 -1.55
C VAL A 192 20.48 -6.83 -0.72
N ASP A 193 21.37 -6.93 0.27
CA ASP A 193 21.82 -5.74 1.01
C ASP A 193 22.84 -4.93 0.20
N LEU A 194 22.37 -3.88 -0.48
CA LEU A 194 23.22 -3.04 -1.34
C LEU A 194 24.10 -2.06 -0.55
N ASN A 195 23.86 -1.84 0.74
CA ASN A 195 24.53 -0.78 1.51
C ASN A 195 26.06 -0.96 1.58
N GLY A 196 26.52 -2.22 1.61
CA GLY A 196 27.95 -2.54 1.59
C GLY A 196 28.58 -2.34 0.21
N ALA A 197 27.92 -2.86 -0.83
CA ALA A 197 28.39 -2.88 -2.21
C ALA A 197 28.11 -1.60 -2.99
N CYS A 198 27.35 -0.66 -2.41
CA CYS A 198 27.01 0.61 -3.03
C CYS A 198 28.29 1.32 -3.56
N PRO A 199 28.27 1.81 -4.83
CA PRO A 199 29.35 2.62 -5.38
C PRO A 199 29.71 3.78 -4.47
N ARG A 200 30.99 4.16 -4.42
CA ARG A 200 31.47 5.19 -3.49
C ARG A 200 30.73 6.52 -3.66
N ASP A 201 30.48 6.92 -4.89
CA ASP A 201 29.84 8.20 -5.23
C ASP A 201 28.35 8.24 -4.83
N LEU A 202 27.74 7.07 -4.60
CA LEU A 202 26.34 6.94 -4.20
C LEU A 202 26.17 6.62 -2.70
N LYS A 203 27.26 6.32 -1.98
CA LYS A 203 27.20 5.74 -0.65
C LYS A 203 26.89 6.78 0.42
N LEU A 204 25.78 6.56 1.14
CA LEU A 204 25.50 7.30 2.36
C LEU A 204 26.10 6.57 3.56
N VAL A 205 26.90 7.27 4.36
CA VAL A 205 27.55 6.71 5.56
C VAL A 205 27.07 7.47 6.79
N ALA A 206 26.64 6.74 7.83
CA ALA A 206 26.28 7.36 9.10
C ALA A 206 27.54 7.81 9.87
N ARG A 207 27.44 8.93 10.60
CA ARG A 207 28.53 9.45 11.43
C ARG A 207 29.05 8.37 12.39
N GLY A 208 30.36 8.16 12.40
CA GLY A 208 31.01 7.14 13.24
C GLY A 208 30.84 5.69 12.76
N ARG A 209 30.26 5.45 11.57
CA ARG A 209 30.20 4.11 10.97
C ARG A 209 31.13 4.03 9.76
N ARG A 210 31.75 2.85 9.56
CA ARG A 210 32.59 2.56 8.38
C ARG A 210 31.79 1.95 7.22
N LYS A 211 30.61 1.39 7.50
CA LYS A 211 29.72 0.75 6.51
C LYS A 211 28.65 1.73 6.06
N GLY A 212 28.30 1.68 4.77
CA GLY A 212 27.16 2.42 4.22
C GLY A 212 25.86 2.04 4.92
N VAL A 213 24.93 2.99 5.00
CA VAL A 213 23.60 2.82 5.60
C VAL A 213 22.47 2.99 4.59
N ALA A 214 22.77 3.60 3.44
CA ALA A 214 21.89 3.71 2.29
C ALA A 214 22.74 3.94 1.02
N CYS A 215 22.12 3.83 -0.15
CA CYS A 215 22.70 4.06 -1.46
C CYS A 215 21.80 5.02 -2.24
N ARG A 216 22.30 6.19 -2.60
CA ARG A 216 21.60 7.16 -3.46
C ARG A 216 21.41 6.57 -4.86
N SER A 217 20.35 6.95 -5.55
CA SER A 217 20.33 6.82 -7.00
C SER A 217 21.27 7.86 -7.62
N ALA A 218 21.56 7.72 -8.91
CA ALA A 218 22.38 8.71 -9.61
C ALA A 218 21.67 10.06 -9.74
N CYS A 219 20.33 10.07 -9.88
CA CYS A 219 19.56 11.30 -9.88
C CYS A 219 19.76 12.05 -8.55
N GLU A 220 19.57 11.36 -7.42
CA GLU A 220 19.74 11.98 -6.10
C GLU A 220 21.18 12.40 -5.81
N ALA A 221 22.17 11.68 -6.33
CA ALA A 221 23.58 12.01 -6.09
C ALA A 221 24.07 13.20 -6.92
N PHE A 222 23.58 13.36 -8.15
CA PHE A 222 24.18 14.26 -9.14
C PHE A 222 23.23 15.33 -9.69
N GLY A 223 21.92 15.13 -9.63
CA GLY A 223 20.92 16.04 -10.20
C GLY A 223 20.97 16.18 -11.72
N ASP A 224 21.75 15.34 -12.42
CA ASP A 224 21.89 15.40 -13.87
C ASP A 224 20.59 14.95 -14.55
N PRO A 225 20.02 15.73 -15.49
CA PRO A 225 18.81 15.38 -16.21
C PRO A 225 18.84 13.99 -16.87
N ARG A 226 20.02 13.50 -17.25
CA ARG A 226 20.22 12.14 -17.81
C ARG A 226 19.95 11.03 -16.81
N TYR A 227 20.16 11.28 -15.53
CA TYR A 227 19.88 10.32 -14.47
C TYR A 227 18.48 10.51 -13.88
N CYS A 228 17.98 11.74 -13.89
CA CYS A 228 16.65 12.08 -13.40
C CYS A 228 15.55 11.88 -14.44
N CYS A 229 15.91 11.63 -15.70
CA CYS A 229 14.98 11.57 -16.82
C CYS A 229 14.09 12.83 -16.89
N SER A 230 14.73 14.00 -16.84
CA SER A 230 14.07 15.31 -16.91
C SER A 230 14.52 16.08 -18.15
N ASP A 231 13.84 17.19 -18.43
CA ASP A 231 14.21 18.11 -19.51
C ASP A 231 14.32 17.41 -20.87
N ALA A 232 15.47 17.49 -21.54
CA ALA A 232 15.72 16.81 -22.82
C ALA A 232 15.67 15.27 -22.72
N TYR A 233 15.71 14.73 -21.51
CA TYR A 233 15.68 13.31 -21.18
C TYR A 233 14.32 12.87 -20.58
N ALA A 234 13.25 13.64 -20.78
CA ALA A 234 11.93 13.36 -20.22
C ALA A 234 11.10 12.31 -20.99
N THR A 235 11.72 11.47 -21.82
CA THR A 235 11.03 10.36 -22.50
C THR A 235 11.84 9.05 -22.44
N PRO A 236 11.19 7.89 -22.57
CA PRO A 236 11.89 6.60 -22.62
C PRO A 236 12.91 6.50 -23.75
N ASP A 237 12.70 7.21 -24.87
CA ASP A 237 13.60 7.19 -26.03
C ASP A 237 14.87 8.01 -25.80
N THR A 238 14.80 9.04 -24.94
CA THR A 238 15.94 9.92 -24.66
C THR A 238 16.65 9.55 -23.35
N CYS A 239 15.97 8.99 -22.35
CA CYS A 239 16.58 8.55 -21.10
C CYS A 239 16.79 7.03 -21.04
N GLY A 240 18.02 6.61 -21.34
CA GLY A 240 18.44 5.21 -21.24
C GLY A 240 19.05 4.84 -19.87
N PRO A 241 19.29 3.53 -19.63
CA PRO A 241 19.98 3.08 -18.43
C PRO A 241 21.42 3.61 -18.36
N SER A 242 21.88 3.90 -17.15
CA SER A 242 23.25 4.33 -16.85
C SER A 242 24.05 3.22 -16.15
N VAL A 243 25.37 3.40 -16.02
CA VAL A 243 26.21 2.50 -15.21
C VAL A 243 25.72 2.37 -13.77
N TYR A 244 25.11 3.42 -13.23
CA TYR A 244 24.56 3.43 -11.87
C TYR A 244 23.20 2.72 -11.78
N SER A 245 22.29 2.93 -12.74
CA SER A 245 21.02 2.18 -12.73
C SER A 245 21.26 0.70 -13.03
N LEU A 246 22.21 0.36 -13.90
CA LEU A 246 22.62 -1.02 -14.15
C LEU A 246 23.19 -1.72 -12.90
N PHE A 247 23.87 -1.00 -12.00
CA PHE A 247 24.28 -1.55 -10.71
C PHE A 247 23.06 -2.03 -9.89
N PHE A 248 22.04 -1.17 -9.76
CA PHE A 248 20.80 -1.54 -9.06
C PHE A 248 20.07 -2.68 -9.77
N LYS A 249 19.96 -2.60 -11.10
CA LYS A 249 19.26 -3.60 -11.91
C LYS A 249 19.92 -4.98 -11.83
N HIS A 250 21.24 -5.02 -11.88
CA HIS A 250 21.98 -6.27 -11.80
C HIS A 250 21.82 -6.94 -10.42
N ALA A 251 21.74 -6.14 -9.36
CA ALA A 251 21.53 -6.65 -8.01
C ALA A 251 20.07 -7.07 -7.76
N CYS A 252 19.12 -6.31 -8.30
CA CYS A 252 17.69 -6.44 -8.06
C CYS A 252 16.91 -6.42 -9.39
N PRO A 253 16.92 -7.54 -10.16
CA PRO A 253 16.41 -7.57 -11.53
C PRO A 253 14.92 -7.25 -11.67
N ARG A 254 14.14 -7.50 -10.62
CA ARG A 254 12.68 -7.29 -10.59
C ARG A 254 12.26 -5.97 -9.96
N ALA A 255 13.21 -5.10 -9.63
CA ALA A 255 12.93 -3.75 -9.14
C ALA A 255 13.21 -2.71 -10.23
N TYR A 256 12.51 -1.57 -10.18
CA TYR A 256 12.85 -0.42 -10.99
C TYR A 256 14.22 0.11 -10.59
N SER A 257 15.08 0.33 -11.57
CA SER A 257 16.43 0.86 -11.37
C SER A 257 16.59 2.32 -11.82
N TYR A 258 15.67 2.82 -12.66
CA TYR A 258 15.54 4.20 -13.13
C TYR A 258 14.11 4.44 -13.64
N ALA A 259 13.77 5.67 -14.01
CA ALA A 259 12.38 6.09 -14.24
C ALA A 259 11.64 5.33 -15.36
N TYR A 260 12.31 4.84 -16.41
CA TYR A 260 11.68 4.16 -17.55
C TYR A 260 11.99 2.66 -17.63
N ASP A 261 12.27 2.01 -16.50
CA ASP A 261 12.55 0.57 -16.39
C ASP A 261 11.27 -0.31 -16.40
N ASP A 262 10.23 0.09 -17.12
CA ASP A 262 8.89 -0.53 -17.02
C ASP A 262 8.88 -2.00 -17.45
N LYS A 263 9.54 -2.29 -18.58
CA LYS A 263 9.46 -3.59 -19.29
C LYS A 263 9.75 -4.81 -18.40
N THR A 264 10.49 -4.63 -17.32
CA THR A 264 10.94 -5.73 -16.44
C THR A 264 10.64 -5.51 -14.96
N SER A 265 10.02 -4.38 -14.61
CA SER A 265 9.90 -3.92 -13.22
C SER A 265 8.46 -3.67 -12.78
N THR A 266 7.52 -3.49 -13.71
CA THR A 266 6.09 -3.40 -13.41
C THR A 266 5.49 -4.80 -13.30
N TYR A 267 4.74 -5.05 -12.23
CA TYR A 267 4.01 -6.29 -12.03
C TYR A 267 2.52 -6.01 -11.92
N THR A 268 1.72 -6.94 -12.44
CA THR A 268 0.26 -6.82 -12.41
C THR A 268 -0.40 -8.00 -11.72
N CYS A 269 -1.57 -7.76 -11.16
CA CYS A 269 -2.44 -8.78 -10.61
C CYS A 269 -3.91 -8.36 -10.81
N ALA A 270 -4.83 -9.30 -10.96
CA ALA A 270 -6.25 -8.97 -10.94
C ALA A 270 -6.61 -8.31 -9.60
N THR A 271 -7.37 -7.22 -9.64
CA THR A 271 -7.70 -6.46 -8.44
C THR A 271 -8.46 -7.30 -7.40
N GLY A 272 -8.39 -6.86 -6.14
CA GLY A 272 -8.92 -7.59 -4.98
C GLY A 272 -7.93 -8.59 -4.37
N ALA A 273 -6.65 -8.50 -4.71
CA ALA A 273 -5.60 -9.26 -4.02
C ALA A 273 -5.14 -8.53 -2.75
N ASP A 274 -4.98 -9.26 -1.66
CA ASP A 274 -4.18 -8.81 -0.52
C ASP A 274 -2.68 -8.80 -0.87
N TYR A 275 -1.89 -7.96 -0.19
CA TYR A 275 -0.44 -7.92 -0.38
C TYR A 275 0.33 -8.07 0.93
N VAL A 276 1.48 -8.72 0.87
CA VAL A 276 2.44 -8.81 1.97
C VAL A 276 3.71 -8.07 1.55
N ILE A 277 4.06 -7.03 2.32
CA ILE A 277 5.29 -6.28 2.13
C ILE A 277 6.26 -6.69 3.23
N ILE A 278 7.43 -7.17 2.86
CA ILE A 278 8.44 -7.68 3.78
C ILE A 278 9.70 -6.84 3.65
N PHE A 279 10.09 -6.19 4.74
CA PHE A 279 11.40 -5.54 4.87
C PHE A 279 12.44 -6.54 5.38
N CYS A 280 13.63 -6.53 4.77
CA CYS A 280 14.71 -7.49 4.99
C CYS A 280 14.27 -8.96 4.87
N PRO A 281 13.61 -9.37 3.76
CA PRO A 281 13.22 -10.76 3.55
C PRO A 281 14.44 -11.70 3.62
N PRO A 282 14.32 -12.89 4.24
CA PRO A 282 15.42 -13.84 4.24
C PRO A 282 15.61 -14.43 2.83
N PRO A 283 16.85 -14.50 2.30
CA PRO A 283 17.10 -14.95 0.92
C PRO A 283 16.53 -16.35 0.64
N TYR A 284 16.71 -17.30 1.56
CA TYR A 284 16.24 -18.68 1.40
C TYR A 284 14.72 -18.85 1.56
N THR A 285 14.10 -18.01 2.39
CA THR A 285 12.65 -18.04 2.57
C THR A 285 11.95 -17.54 1.32
N SER A 286 12.50 -16.52 0.65
CA SER A 286 11.97 -16.03 -0.61
C SER A 286 12.05 -17.08 -1.72
N GLU A 287 13.20 -17.73 -1.95
CA GLU A 287 13.31 -18.76 -3.00
C GLU A 287 12.36 -19.94 -2.80
N LYS A 288 12.25 -20.47 -1.56
CA LYS A 288 11.32 -21.56 -1.25
C LYS A 288 9.86 -21.15 -1.45
N LEU A 289 9.49 -19.95 -1.00
CA LEU A 289 8.12 -19.42 -1.18
C LEU A 289 7.78 -19.26 -2.67
N LEU A 290 8.73 -18.81 -3.51
CA LEU A 290 8.50 -18.62 -4.94
C LEU A 290 8.44 -19.94 -5.70
N GLY A 291 9.35 -20.88 -5.39
CA GLY A 291 9.33 -22.23 -5.97
C GLY A 291 8.00 -22.94 -5.72
N SER A 292 7.37 -22.69 -4.56
CA SER A 292 6.03 -23.19 -4.26
C SER A 292 4.89 -22.48 -5.00
N ARG A 293 5.11 -21.23 -5.45
CA ARG A 293 4.07 -20.38 -6.05
C ARG A 293 3.99 -20.45 -7.58
N LYS A 294 5.05 -20.87 -8.27
CA LYS A 294 5.12 -20.86 -9.75
C LYS A 294 4.62 -19.53 -10.32
N ASP A 295 5.16 -18.42 -9.82
CA ASP A 295 4.73 -17.08 -10.24
C ASP A 295 5.10 -16.81 -11.71
N GLY A 296 4.31 -15.98 -12.40
CA GLY A 296 4.44 -15.77 -13.86
C GLY A 296 5.60 -14.88 -14.31
N ALA A 297 6.54 -14.57 -13.43
CA ALA A 297 7.55 -13.58 -13.72
C ALA A 297 8.77 -14.14 -14.45
N THR A 298 9.23 -13.38 -15.43
CA THR A 298 10.28 -13.80 -16.37
C THR A 298 11.70 -13.68 -15.79
N LEU A 299 11.92 -12.72 -14.88
CA LEU A 299 13.23 -12.47 -14.28
C LEU A 299 13.36 -13.10 -12.88
N PRO A 300 14.59 -13.50 -12.48
CA PRO A 300 14.83 -14.00 -11.13
C PRO A 300 14.70 -12.86 -10.11
N LEU A 301 14.16 -13.16 -8.92
CA LEU A 301 14.05 -12.18 -7.83
C LEU A 301 15.40 -11.71 -7.30
N VAL A 302 16.41 -12.57 -7.40
CA VAL A 302 17.79 -12.26 -7.01
C VAL A 302 18.73 -12.79 -8.06
N ASN A 303 19.71 -11.97 -8.42
CA ASN A 303 20.85 -12.45 -9.16
C ASN A 303 21.73 -13.32 -8.23
N LYS A 304 21.85 -14.62 -8.52
CA LYS A 304 22.55 -15.59 -7.66
C LYS A 304 24.01 -15.21 -7.38
N SER A 305 24.67 -14.54 -8.32
CA SER A 305 26.04 -14.03 -8.15
C SER A 305 26.15 -12.94 -7.08
N MET A 306 25.03 -12.28 -6.74
CA MET A 306 24.96 -11.19 -5.76
C MET A 306 24.50 -11.64 -4.37
N ILE A 307 24.01 -12.88 -4.23
CA ILE A 307 23.63 -13.48 -2.92
C ILE A 307 24.84 -13.64 -1.99
N HIS A 308 26.04 -13.79 -2.57
CA HIS A 308 27.28 -14.05 -1.85
C HIS A 308 28.18 -12.83 -1.63
N LEU A 309 27.66 -11.60 -1.75
CA LEU A 309 28.44 -10.43 -1.35
C LEU A 309 28.87 -10.59 0.11
N PRO A 310 30.17 -10.75 0.39
CA PRO A 310 30.63 -11.14 1.71
C PRO A 310 30.30 -10.00 2.66
N HIS A 311 29.50 -10.29 3.69
CA HIS A 311 29.50 -9.46 4.89
C HIS A 311 30.95 -9.47 5.38
N PRO A 312 31.66 -8.33 5.47
CA PRO A 312 32.99 -8.35 6.04
C PRO A 312 32.84 -8.88 7.46
N ARG A 313 33.40 -10.07 7.70
CA ARG A 313 33.56 -10.62 9.05
C ARG A 313 34.24 -9.53 9.85
N THR A 314 33.55 -9.08 10.89
CA THR A 314 34.14 -8.28 11.95
C THR A 314 35.19 -9.14 12.63
N THR A 315 36.45 -8.92 12.26
CA THR A 315 37.60 -9.12 13.15
C THR A 315 37.79 -7.86 13.96
#